data_AF-A0A172T8K0-F1
#
_entry.id   AF-A0A172T8K0-F1
#
_cell.length_a   1.000
_cell.length_b   1.000
_cell.length_c   1.000
_cell.angle_alpha   90.00
_cell.angle_beta   90.00
_cell.angle_gamma   90.00
#
_symmetry.space_group_name_H-M   'P 1'
#
loop_
_entity.id
_entity.type
_entity.pdbx_description
1 polymer ?
#
loop_
_entity_poly.entity_id
_entity_poly.type
_entity_poly.pdbx_seq_one_letter_code
_entity_poly.pdbx_strand_id
1 'polypeptide(L)'
;MPLKELFERDWQELESEGVLFSSLEKLVAWGRSNSMWPATFGLACCAIEMMSSTDGRNDLARFGSEVFRASPRQADVMIVAGRLSKKMAPIMRRVYDQMPDPKWVISMGACASSGGMFNNYAIVQNVDSVVPVDIFVPGCPPRPEALIYAVMQLQKKVRGEAFDQLGHQLPMVDAWTR
;
A
#
# COMPACT_ATOMS: atom_id res chain seq x y z
N MET A 1 -23.37 32.64 30.94
CA MET A 1 -23.52 31.68 29.82
C MET A 1 -22.91 30.37 30.28
N PRO A 2 -23.68 29.28 30.39
CA PRO A 2 -23.18 28.02 30.93
C PRO A 2 -22.20 27.39 29.94
N LEU A 3 -21.07 26.89 30.44
CA LEU A 3 -19.94 26.37 29.65
C LEU A 3 -20.35 25.23 28.67
N LYS A 4 -21.41 24.49 29.00
CA LYS A 4 -21.98 23.43 28.15
C LYS A 4 -22.57 23.95 26.85
N GLU A 5 -23.30 25.06 26.88
CA GLU A 5 -23.95 25.62 25.69
C GLU A 5 -22.94 26.25 24.72
N LEU A 6 -21.82 26.77 25.24
CA LEU A 6 -20.68 27.19 24.43
C LEU A 6 -20.02 25.98 23.76
N PHE A 7 -19.75 24.92 24.53
CA PHE A 7 -19.14 23.70 24.01
C PHE A 7 -19.99 23.02 22.93
N GLU A 8 -21.32 22.96 23.08
CA GLU A 8 -22.22 22.38 22.08
C GLU A 8 -22.35 23.23 20.80
N ARG A 9 -22.28 24.57 20.91
CA ARG A 9 -22.21 25.46 19.74
C ARG A 9 -20.87 25.34 19.00
N ASP A 10 -19.77 25.33 19.75
CA ASP A 10 -18.42 25.14 19.18
C ASP A 10 -18.31 23.78 18.49
N TRP A 11 -18.93 22.73 19.07
CA TRP A 11 -19.01 21.39 18.45
C TRP A 11 -19.75 21.45 17.10
N GLN A 12 -20.94 22.02 17.08
CA GLN A 12 -21.76 22.11 15.86
C GLN A 12 -21.11 23.00 14.80
N GLU A 13 -20.43 24.08 15.19
CA GLU A 13 -19.67 24.95 14.28
C GLU A 13 -18.48 24.19 13.66
N LEU A 14 -17.67 23.48 14.46
CA LEU A 14 -16.54 22.69 13.98
C LEU A 14 -16.94 21.47 13.13
N GLU A 15 -18.12 20.90 13.39
CA GLU A 15 -18.71 19.83 12.58
C GLU A 15 -19.26 20.38 11.26
N SER A 16 -19.90 21.57 11.29
CA SER A 16 -20.41 22.26 10.09
C SER A 16 -19.31 22.80 9.17
N GLU A 17 -18.16 23.18 9.72
CA GLU A 17 -16.96 23.57 8.98
C GLU A 17 -16.13 22.35 8.52
N GLY A 18 -16.53 21.12 8.91
CA GLY A 18 -15.82 19.87 8.57
C GLY A 18 -14.42 19.75 9.21
N VAL A 19 -14.07 20.64 10.13
CA VAL A 19 -12.74 20.73 10.76
C VAL A 19 -12.49 19.54 11.69
N LEU A 20 -13.52 19.08 12.40
CA LEU A 20 -13.42 17.90 13.29
C LEU A 20 -13.22 16.61 12.50
N PHE A 21 -14.04 16.37 11.47
CA PHE A 21 -13.91 15.19 10.61
C PHE A 21 -12.61 15.19 9.81
N SER A 22 -12.22 16.33 9.23
CA SER A 22 -10.96 16.44 8.49
C SER A 22 -9.71 16.26 9.37
N SER A 23 -9.75 16.72 10.62
CA SER A 23 -8.65 16.49 11.58
C SER A 23 -8.57 15.02 12.00
N LEU A 24 -9.72 14.37 12.18
CA LEU A 24 -9.79 12.95 12.53
C LEU A 24 -9.35 12.06 11.36
N GLU A 25 -9.74 12.38 10.13
CA GLU A 25 -9.28 11.69 8.92
C GLU A 25 -7.77 11.79 8.77
N LYS A 26 -7.18 12.98 8.98
CA LYS A 26 -5.73 13.18 8.98
C LYS A 26 -5.04 12.37 10.06
N LEU A 27 -5.61 12.30 11.27
CA LEU A 27 -5.07 11.49 12.37
C LEU A 27 -5.11 9.99 12.05
N VAL A 28 -6.23 9.50 11.50
CA VAL A 28 -6.39 8.10 11.09
C VAL A 28 -5.43 7.76 9.95
N ALA A 29 -5.31 8.63 8.95
CA ALA A 29 -4.36 8.49 7.85
C ALA A 29 -2.91 8.49 8.34
N TRP A 30 -2.57 9.36 9.29
CA TRP A 30 -1.27 9.35 9.96
C TRP A 30 -1.01 8.01 10.66
N GLY A 31 -1.97 7.52 11.45
CA GLY A 31 -1.87 6.23 12.14
C GLY A 31 -1.64 5.07 11.17
N ARG A 32 -2.45 4.99 10.10
CA ARG A 32 -2.32 3.97 9.05
C ARG A 32 -0.98 4.06 8.32
N SER A 33 -0.54 5.27 7.96
CA SER A 33 0.73 5.46 7.26
C SER A 33 1.96 5.00 8.07
N ASN A 34 1.92 5.11 9.40
CA ASN A 34 3.02 4.69 10.26
C ASN A 34 2.87 3.24 10.77
N SER A 35 1.72 2.61 10.58
CA SER A 35 1.42 1.24 11.03
C SER A 35 1.14 0.30 9.85
N MET A 36 1.92 0.40 8.78
CA MET A 36 1.78 -0.49 7.63
C MET A 36 2.38 -1.85 7.92
N TRP A 37 1.55 -2.89 7.84
CA TRP A 37 1.85 -4.28 8.12
C TRP A 37 1.89 -5.08 6.81
N PRO A 38 3.09 -5.35 6.27
CA PRO A 38 3.20 -5.99 4.99
C PRO A 38 2.83 -7.48 5.05
N ALA A 39 1.92 -7.88 4.16
CA ALA A 39 1.76 -9.26 3.70
C ALA A 39 2.65 -9.47 2.47
N THR A 40 3.73 -10.22 2.64
CA THR A 40 4.59 -10.61 1.52
C THR A 40 3.90 -11.66 0.65
N PHE A 41 3.92 -11.43 -0.66
CA PHE A 41 3.61 -12.43 -1.67
C PHE A 41 4.88 -12.71 -2.49
N GLY A 42 5.81 -13.43 -1.87
CA GLY A 42 7.10 -13.78 -2.46
C GLY A 42 6.98 -14.84 -3.55
N LEU A 43 7.28 -14.46 -4.81
CA LEU A 43 7.12 -15.34 -5.98
C LEU A 43 8.45 -15.79 -6.60
N ALA A 44 9.44 -14.91 -6.67
CA ALA A 44 10.68 -15.16 -7.41
C ALA A 44 11.86 -14.39 -6.78
N CYS A 45 12.87 -14.03 -7.58
CA CYS A 45 14.08 -13.33 -7.13
C CYS A 45 13.80 -11.99 -6.41
N CYS A 46 12.72 -11.28 -6.76
CA CYS A 46 12.33 -10.05 -6.03
C CYS A 46 11.98 -10.31 -4.57
N ALA A 47 11.57 -11.52 -4.20
CA ALA A 47 11.28 -11.86 -2.80
C ALA A 47 12.54 -11.89 -1.94
N ILE A 48 13.69 -12.31 -2.50
CA ILE A 48 14.98 -12.30 -1.80
C ILE A 48 15.43 -10.86 -1.56
N GLU A 49 15.29 -10.00 -2.58
CA GLU A 49 15.61 -8.58 -2.44
C GLU A 49 14.65 -7.84 -1.50
N MET A 50 13.41 -8.33 -1.39
CA MET A 50 12.47 -7.85 -0.39
C MET A 50 12.91 -8.27 1.02
N MET A 51 13.42 -9.49 1.21
CA MET A 51 13.96 -9.94 2.49
C MET A 51 15.22 -9.14 2.89
N SER A 52 16.07 -8.77 1.93
CA SER A 52 17.22 -7.88 2.20
C SER A 52 16.81 -6.44 2.53
N SER A 53 15.57 -6.02 2.24
CA SER A 53 15.03 -4.74 2.73
C SER A 53 14.65 -4.75 4.21
N THR A 54 14.72 -5.91 4.86
CA THR A 54 14.51 -6.07 6.31
C THR A 54 15.78 -6.52 7.03
N ASP A 55 16.92 -6.49 6.36
CA ASP A 55 18.19 -6.89 6.97
C ASP A 55 18.76 -5.77 7.85
N GLY A 56 19.84 -6.07 8.58
CA GLY A 56 20.47 -5.09 9.48
C GLY A 56 21.17 -3.93 8.77
N ARG A 57 21.35 -3.99 7.43
CA ARG A 57 21.97 -2.94 6.62
C ARG A 57 20.90 -1.99 6.08
N ASN A 58 19.84 -2.54 5.51
CA ASN A 58 18.71 -1.85 4.92
C ASN A 58 17.47 -2.26 5.70
N ASP A 59 17.04 -1.37 6.61
CA ASP A 59 16.04 -1.71 7.63
C ASP A 59 14.70 -1.01 7.38
N LEU A 60 13.76 -1.73 6.77
CA LEU A 60 12.37 -1.31 6.60
C LEU A 60 11.57 -1.30 7.93
N ALA A 61 12.07 -1.93 8.99
CA ALA A 61 11.39 -1.99 10.30
C ALA A 61 11.12 -0.60 10.88
N ARG A 62 12.02 0.35 10.60
CA ARG A 62 11.93 1.76 11.05
C ARG A 62 10.66 2.48 10.62
N PHE A 63 10.02 2.05 9.54
CA PHE A 63 8.85 2.70 8.97
C PHE A 63 7.53 2.05 9.41
N GLY A 64 7.57 1.18 10.44
CA GLY A 64 6.40 0.48 10.97
C GLY A 64 6.17 -0.91 10.36
N SER A 65 7.02 -1.32 9.43
CA SER A 65 6.92 -2.56 8.65
C SER A 65 7.88 -3.66 9.12
N GLU A 66 8.21 -3.67 10.42
CA GLU A 66 9.03 -4.73 11.03
C GLU A 66 8.33 -6.09 10.97
N VAL A 67 7.03 -6.08 11.25
CA VAL A 67 6.25 -7.30 11.42
C VAL A 67 5.63 -7.71 10.09
N PHE A 68 6.32 -8.62 9.38
CA PHE A 68 5.75 -9.30 8.23
C PHE A 68 4.72 -10.34 8.66
N ARG A 69 3.43 -9.99 8.57
CA ARG A 69 2.33 -10.92 8.86
C ARG A 69 2.06 -11.79 7.65
N ALA A 70 2.43 -13.07 7.74
CA ALA A 70 2.14 -14.05 6.70
C ALA A 70 0.63 -14.31 6.53
N SER A 71 -0.18 -14.10 7.58
CA SER A 71 -1.63 -14.26 7.46
C SER A 71 -2.25 -13.04 6.79
N PRO A 72 -3.02 -13.19 5.69
CA PRO A 72 -3.63 -12.06 5.00
C PRO A 72 -4.69 -11.34 5.85
N ARG A 73 -5.26 -12.01 6.86
CA ARG A 73 -6.30 -11.44 7.74
C ARG A 73 -5.78 -10.39 8.73
N GLN A 74 -4.45 -10.24 8.85
CA GLN A 74 -3.80 -9.35 9.81
C GLN A 74 -2.96 -8.27 9.14
N ALA A 75 -2.96 -8.20 7.81
CA ALA A 75 -2.11 -7.31 7.04
C ALA A 75 -2.94 -6.36 6.20
N ASP A 76 -2.42 -5.16 5.99
CA ASP A 76 -3.04 -4.09 5.21
C ASP A 76 -2.31 -3.87 3.87
N VAL A 77 -0.98 -4.02 3.82
CA VAL A 77 -0.19 -3.83 2.59
C VAL A 77 0.21 -5.16 1.97
N MET A 78 -0.27 -5.47 0.76
CA MET A 78 0.16 -6.64 -0.01
C MET A 78 1.32 -6.28 -0.94
N ILE A 79 2.48 -6.93 -0.79
CA ILE A 79 3.63 -6.74 -1.68
C ILE A 79 3.73 -7.91 -2.65
N VAL A 80 3.48 -7.65 -3.95
CA VAL A 80 3.62 -8.64 -5.02
C VAL A 80 5.08 -8.66 -5.49
N ALA A 81 5.88 -9.54 -4.89
CA ALA A 81 7.33 -9.59 -5.09
C ALA A 81 7.74 -10.67 -6.12
N GLY A 82 7.62 -10.33 -7.41
CA GLY A 82 8.15 -11.13 -8.51
C GLY A 82 7.16 -11.40 -9.63
N ARG A 83 7.49 -12.37 -10.49
CA ARG A 83 6.67 -12.70 -11.68
C ARG A 83 5.38 -13.43 -11.30
N LEU A 84 4.23 -12.90 -11.70
CA LEU A 84 2.94 -13.53 -11.48
C LEU A 84 2.61 -14.48 -12.64
N SER A 85 2.70 -15.80 -12.41
CA SER A 85 2.21 -16.78 -13.38
C SER A 85 0.69 -16.71 -13.50
N LYS A 86 0.14 -16.93 -14.71
CA LYS A 86 -1.31 -17.01 -14.94
C LYS A 86 -2.00 -18.05 -14.05
N LYS A 87 -1.31 -19.15 -13.72
CA LYS A 87 -1.83 -20.16 -12.79
C LYS A 87 -1.94 -19.65 -11.35
N MET A 88 -1.09 -18.70 -10.95
CA MET A 88 -1.07 -18.12 -9.61
C MET A 88 -2.08 -16.97 -9.44
N ALA A 89 -2.46 -16.30 -10.53
CA ALA A 89 -3.41 -15.19 -10.53
C ALA A 89 -4.70 -15.45 -9.70
N PRO A 90 -5.45 -16.56 -9.88
CA PRO A 90 -6.66 -16.80 -9.09
C PRO A 90 -6.40 -17.13 -7.62
N ILE A 91 -5.18 -17.56 -7.27
CA ILE A 91 -4.80 -17.79 -5.86
C ILE A 91 -4.52 -16.45 -5.21
N MET A 92 -3.73 -15.60 -5.87
CA MET A 92 -3.41 -14.25 -5.41
C MET A 92 -4.69 -13.43 -5.21
N ARG A 93 -5.65 -13.51 -6.15
CA ARG A 93 -6.94 -12.83 -6.02
C ARG A 93 -7.69 -13.22 -4.74
N ARG A 94 -7.77 -14.51 -4.45
CA ARG A 94 -8.42 -15.00 -3.22
C ARG A 94 -7.70 -14.56 -1.94
N VAL A 95 -6.38 -14.50 -1.96
CA VAL A 95 -5.60 -13.98 -0.82
C VAL A 95 -5.92 -12.51 -0.60
N TYR A 96 -5.96 -11.72 -1.67
CA TYR A 96 -6.32 -10.30 -1.63
C TYR A 96 -7.77 -10.07 -1.16
N ASP A 97 -8.71 -10.90 -1.61
CA ASP A 97 -10.11 -10.82 -1.17
C ASP A 97 -10.28 -11.21 0.32
N GLN A 98 -9.36 -11.99 0.89
CA GLN A 98 -9.36 -12.36 2.32
C GLN A 98 -8.68 -11.33 3.23
N MET A 99 -8.07 -10.28 2.67
CA MET A 99 -7.49 -9.19 3.44
C MET A 99 -8.57 -8.22 3.93
N PRO A 100 -8.46 -7.70 5.17
CA PRO A 100 -9.38 -6.71 5.69
C PRO A 100 -9.26 -5.39 4.92
N ASP A 101 -10.35 -4.63 4.85
CA ASP A 101 -10.30 -3.23 4.43
C ASP A 101 -9.94 -2.34 5.62
N PRO A 102 -9.08 -1.32 5.48
CA PRO A 102 -8.41 -0.84 4.25
C PRO A 102 -7.16 -1.66 3.88
N LYS A 103 -6.92 -1.82 2.56
CA LYS A 103 -5.77 -2.56 2.02
C LYS A 103 -5.14 -1.88 0.81
N TRP A 104 -3.84 -2.08 0.65
CA TRP A 104 -3.02 -1.53 -0.43
C TRP A 104 -2.21 -2.59 -1.13
N VAL A 105 -1.85 -2.38 -2.39
CA VAL A 105 -1.02 -3.30 -3.18
C VAL A 105 0.20 -2.60 -3.76
N ILE A 106 1.38 -3.12 -3.43
CA ILE A 106 2.65 -2.70 -4.04
C ILE A 106 3.06 -3.75 -5.08
N SER A 107 3.22 -3.33 -6.33
CA SER A 107 3.79 -4.15 -7.40
C SER A 107 5.31 -4.00 -7.40
N MET A 108 6.02 -5.02 -6.92
CA MET A 108 7.47 -4.99 -6.78
C MET A 108 8.15 -5.70 -7.97
N GLY A 109 8.94 -4.92 -8.70
CA GLY A 109 9.79 -5.38 -9.79
C GLY A 109 9.13 -5.28 -11.17
N ALA A 110 9.97 -5.41 -12.20
CA ALA A 110 9.56 -5.29 -13.59
C ALA A 110 8.56 -6.37 -14.01
N CYS A 111 8.73 -7.60 -13.50
CA CYS A 111 7.86 -8.72 -13.86
C CYS A 111 6.43 -8.57 -13.33
N ALA A 112 6.25 -7.97 -12.15
CA ALA A 112 4.93 -7.70 -11.57
C ALA A 112 4.27 -6.49 -12.27
N SER A 113 5.07 -5.44 -12.50
CA SER A 113 4.57 -4.15 -12.99
C SER A 113 4.20 -4.16 -14.47
N SER A 114 4.97 -4.85 -15.32
CA SER A 114 4.78 -4.81 -16.78
C SER A 114 5.08 -6.13 -17.50
N GLY A 115 5.17 -7.25 -16.79
CA GLY A 115 5.59 -8.54 -17.35
C GLY A 115 7.10 -8.66 -17.53
N GLY A 116 7.81 -7.52 -17.54
CA GLY A 116 9.27 -7.43 -17.61
C GLY A 116 9.83 -8.01 -18.90
N MET A 117 10.95 -8.74 -18.79
CA MET A 117 11.51 -9.46 -19.94
C MET A 117 10.67 -10.66 -20.40
N PHE A 118 9.67 -11.08 -19.60
CA PHE A 118 8.86 -12.27 -19.86
C PHE A 118 7.55 -11.92 -20.58
N ASN A 119 7.65 -11.38 -21.79
CA ASN A 119 6.50 -11.19 -22.66
C ASN A 119 6.12 -12.53 -23.33
N ASN A 120 5.39 -13.37 -22.60
CA ASN A 120 5.00 -14.70 -23.04
C ASN A 120 3.66 -15.15 -22.45
N TYR A 121 3.21 -16.34 -22.85
CA TYR A 121 1.92 -16.90 -22.44
C TYR A 121 1.83 -17.26 -20.94
N ALA A 122 2.95 -17.43 -20.25
CA ALA A 122 3.00 -18.01 -18.91
C ALA A 122 2.79 -16.99 -17.78
N ILE A 123 3.14 -15.72 -18.03
CA ILE A 123 3.14 -14.63 -17.05
C ILE A 123 2.02 -13.62 -17.36
N VAL A 124 1.39 -13.10 -16.31
CA VAL A 124 0.45 -11.98 -16.40
C VAL A 124 1.26 -10.71 -16.70
N GLN A 125 0.93 -10.01 -17.77
CA GLN A 125 1.71 -8.85 -18.23
C GLN A 125 1.53 -7.60 -17.35
N ASN A 126 0.50 -7.53 -16.53
CA ASN A 126 0.39 -6.51 -15.48
C ASN A 126 -0.48 -7.04 -14.34
N VAL A 127 0.04 -6.99 -13.11
CA VAL A 127 -0.68 -7.42 -11.91
C VAL A 127 -1.97 -6.62 -11.69
N ASP A 128 -2.05 -5.38 -12.19
CA ASP A 128 -3.25 -4.52 -12.10
C ASP A 128 -4.49 -5.15 -12.76
N SER A 129 -4.30 -6.11 -13.67
CA SER A 129 -5.40 -6.87 -14.27
C SER A 129 -6.14 -7.79 -13.29
N VAL A 130 -5.55 -8.12 -12.14
CA VAL A 130 -6.09 -9.09 -11.17
C VAL A 130 -6.46 -8.40 -9.86
N VAL A 131 -5.61 -7.50 -9.38
CA VAL A 131 -5.79 -6.74 -8.13
C VAL A 131 -5.45 -5.27 -8.40
N PRO A 132 -6.17 -4.30 -7.81
CA PRO A 132 -5.86 -2.89 -8.01
C PRO A 132 -4.50 -2.58 -7.39
N VAL A 133 -3.55 -2.10 -8.21
CA VAL A 133 -2.19 -1.79 -7.76
C VAL A 133 -2.07 -0.32 -7.38
N ASP A 134 -1.63 -0.01 -6.16
CA ASP A 134 -1.46 1.35 -5.68
C ASP A 134 -0.15 2.00 -6.11
N ILE A 135 0.95 1.23 -6.06
CA ILE A 135 2.30 1.71 -6.37
C ILE A 135 3.07 0.67 -7.16
N PHE A 136 3.76 1.14 -8.20
CA PHE A 136 4.67 0.35 -9.01
C PHE A 136 6.12 0.66 -8.64
N VAL A 137 6.92 -0.38 -8.44
CA VAL A 137 8.36 -0.26 -8.13
C VAL A 137 9.17 -0.91 -9.25
N PRO A 138 9.80 -0.11 -10.13
CA PRO A 138 10.62 -0.67 -11.21
C PRO A 138 11.93 -1.25 -10.67
N GLY A 139 12.40 -2.34 -11.30
CA GLY A 139 13.69 -2.98 -11.00
C GLY A 139 13.69 -4.49 -11.25
N CYS A 140 14.88 -5.12 -11.35
CA CYS A 140 15.01 -6.55 -11.62
C CYS A 140 16.24 -7.20 -10.93
N PRO A 141 16.19 -7.44 -9.61
CA PRO A 141 15.19 -6.95 -8.66
C PRO A 141 15.40 -5.46 -8.33
N PRO A 142 14.36 -4.73 -7.86
CA PRO A 142 14.55 -3.37 -7.37
C PRO A 142 15.43 -3.39 -6.12
N ARG A 143 16.40 -2.49 -6.04
CA ARG A 143 17.28 -2.40 -4.86
C ARG A 143 16.44 -2.24 -3.58
N PRO A 144 16.93 -2.67 -2.40
CA PRO A 144 16.15 -2.62 -1.18
C PRO A 144 15.73 -1.18 -0.81
N GLU A 145 16.59 -0.20 -1.09
CA GLU A 145 16.28 1.22 -0.86
C GLU A 145 15.16 1.73 -1.78
N ALA A 146 15.01 1.16 -2.98
CA ALA A 146 13.91 1.49 -3.89
C ALA A 146 12.57 0.95 -3.35
N LEU A 147 12.58 -0.20 -2.68
CA LEU A 147 11.39 -0.70 -1.98
C LEU A 147 11.05 0.18 -0.77
N ILE A 148 12.04 0.60 0.02
CA ILE A 148 11.84 1.56 1.12
C ILE A 148 11.23 2.87 0.59
N TYR A 149 11.74 3.39 -0.53
CA TYR A 149 11.17 4.58 -1.16
C TYR A 149 9.72 4.37 -1.62
N ALA A 150 9.40 3.20 -2.17
CA ALA A 150 8.03 2.87 -2.55
C ALA A 150 7.08 2.83 -1.35
N VAL A 151 7.53 2.30 -0.23
CA VAL A 151 6.78 2.30 1.04
C VAL A 151 6.57 3.74 1.51
N MET A 152 7.60 4.59 1.48
CA MET A 152 7.46 6.03 1.80
C MET A 152 6.49 6.75 0.86
N GLN A 153 6.47 6.38 -0.42
CA GLN A 153 5.52 6.93 -1.38
C GLN A 153 4.09 6.46 -1.08
N LEU A 154 3.92 5.22 -0.59
CA LEU A 154 2.63 4.72 -0.10
C LEU A 154 2.17 5.52 1.12
N GLN A 155 3.06 5.81 2.06
CA GLN A 155 2.73 6.64 3.24
C GLN A 155 2.18 8.00 2.82
N LYS A 156 2.80 8.65 1.83
CA LYS A 156 2.31 9.93 1.28
C LYS A 156 0.95 9.77 0.60
N LYS A 157 0.74 8.69 -0.17
CA LYS A 157 -0.54 8.39 -0.80
C LYS A 157 -1.66 8.21 0.23
N VAL A 158 -1.41 7.45 1.29
CA VAL A 158 -2.37 7.22 2.39
C VAL A 158 -2.70 8.53 3.12
N ARG A 159 -1.76 9.47 3.22
CA ARG A 159 -1.99 10.81 3.77
C ARG A 159 -2.73 11.77 2.82
N GLY A 160 -3.01 11.34 1.58
CA GLY A 160 -3.63 12.19 0.55
C GLY A 160 -2.67 13.22 -0.04
N GLU A 161 -1.37 13.05 0.12
CA GLU A 161 -0.32 13.98 -0.33
C GLU A 161 0.29 13.56 -1.69
N ALA A 162 -0.23 12.51 -2.33
CA ALA A 162 0.29 11.99 -3.59
C ALA A 162 -0.45 12.58 -4.80
N PHE A 163 0.35 13.04 -5.76
CA PHE A 163 -0.12 13.59 -7.03
C PHE A 163 0.50 12.81 -8.18
N ASP A 164 -0.28 12.62 -9.24
CA ASP A 164 0.23 12.11 -10.51
C ASP A 164 0.92 13.22 -11.32
N GLN A 165 1.65 12.86 -12.37
CA GLN A 165 2.33 13.80 -13.26
C GLN A 165 1.37 14.77 -13.95
N LEU A 166 0.11 14.37 -14.11
CA LEU A 166 -0.97 15.21 -14.64
C LEU A 166 -1.54 16.22 -13.63
N GLY A 167 -1.05 16.21 -12.38
CA GLY A 167 -1.50 17.10 -11.31
C GLY A 167 -2.79 16.65 -10.61
N HIS A 168 -3.31 15.47 -10.93
CA HIS A 168 -4.47 14.89 -10.25
C HIS A 168 -4.05 14.33 -8.88
N GLN A 169 -4.85 14.60 -7.85
CA GLN A 169 -4.68 13.99 -6.54
C GLN A 169 -5.13 12.53 -6.61
N LEU A 170 -4.26 11.62 -6.18
CA LEU A 170 -4.58 10.20 -6.15
C LEU A 170 -5.51 9.90 -4.97
N PRO A 171 -6.46 8.95 -5.11
CA PRO A 171 -7.24 8.50 -3.97
C PRO A 171 -6.33 7.81 -2.93
N MET A 172 -6.73 7.86 -1.66
CA MET A 172 -5.93 7.28 -0.56
C MET A 172 -5.78 5.75 -0.66
N VAL A 173 -6.75 5.08 -1.29
CA VAL A 173 -6.84 3.63 -1.41
C VAL A 173 -7.43 3.28 -2.78
N ASP A 174 -6.67 2.67 -3.68
CA ASP A 174 -7.20 2.30 -5.02
C ASP A 174 -8.21 1.16 -4.95
N ALA A 175 -8.11 0.31 -3.93
CA ALA A 175 -9.04 -0.79 -3.67
C ALA A 175 -10.52 -0.36 -3.57
N TRP A 176 -10.80 0.90 -3.24
CA TRP A 176 -12.17 1.42 -3.11
C TRP A 176 -12.82 1.82 -4.44
N THR A 177 -12.05 1.92 -5.51
CA THR A 177 -12.54 2.36 -6.82
C THR A 177 -13.05 1.22 -7.71
N ARG A 178 -12.81 -0.04 -7.33
CA ARG A 178 -13.14 -1.24 -8.11
C ARG A 178 -13.93 -2.27 -7.31
#